data_AF-A0A2P5LFH9-F1
#
_entry.id   AF-A0A2P5LFH9-F1
#
_cell.length_a   1.000
_cell.length_b   1.000
_cell.length_c   1.000
_cell.angle_alpha   90.00
_cell.angle_beta   90.00
_cell.angle_gamma   90.00
#
_symmetry.space_group_name_H-M   'P 1'
#
loop_
_entity.id
_entity.type
_entity.pdbx_description
1 polymer ?
#
loop_
_entity_poly.entity_id
_entity_poly.type
_entity_poly.pdbx_seq_one_letter_code
_entity_poly.pdbx_strand_id
1 'polypeptide(L)' 'MYRKILLPIDLTEPEMTDRAITVAQALAKTFDSEMRVVNVQSLLPIS' A
#
# COMPACT_ATOMS: atom_id res chain seq x y z
N MET A 1 -9.77 -6.40 15.72
CA MET A 1 -10.29 -6.05 14.39
C MET A 1 -9.38 -4.98 13.80
N TYR A 2 -8.95 -5.10 12.54
CA TYR A 2 -8.06 -4.12 11.90
C TYR A 2 -8.81 -2.80 11.74
N ARG A 3 -8.50 -1.78 12.56
CA ARG A 3 -9.11 -0.43 12.42
C ARG A 3 -8.41 0.42 11.37
N LYS A 4 -7.12 0.15 11.14
CA LYS A 4 -6.26 0.87 10.22
C LYS A 4 -5.36 -0.13 9.47
N ILE A 5 -5.26 0.04 8.17
CA ILE A 5 -4.41 -0.74 7.28
C ILE A 5 -3.39 0.22 6.66
N LEU A 6 -2.10 -0.03 6.89
CA LEU A 6 -1.01 0.64 6.19
C LEU A 6 -0.49 -0.29 5.10
N LEU A 7 -0.58 0.14 3.85
CA LEU A 7 -0.11 -0.61 2.70
C LEU A 7 1.14 0.06 2.11
N PRO A 8 2.35 -0.50 2.32
CA PRO A 8 3.51 -0.10 1.55
C PRO A 8 3.36 -0.59 0.10
N ILE A 9 3.69 0.27 -0.85
CA ILE A 9 3.75 -0.04 -2.28
C ILE A 9 5.13 0.35 -2.83
N ASP A 10 5.49 -0.26 -3.95
CA ASP A 10 6.67 0.10 -4.73
C ASP A 10 6.22 0.50 -6.13
N LEU A 11 6.44 1.77 -6.48
CA LEU A 11 6.05 2.31 -7.79
C LEU A 11 6.85 1.70 -8.96
N THR A 12 7.96 1.02 -8.68
CA THR A 12 8.77 0.32 -9.68
C THR A 12 8.25 -1.09 -9.98
N GLU A 13 7.33 -1.61 -9.17
CA GLU A 13 6.74 -2.95 -9.27
C GLU A 13 5.21 -2.87 -9.45
N PRO A 14 4.71 -2.40 -10.62
CA PRO A 14 3.30 -2.07 -10.82
C PRO A 14 2.37 -3.30 -10.66
N GLU A 15 2.77 -4.46 -11.18
CA GLU A 15 1.96 -5.68 -11.07
C GLU A 15 1.79 -6.15 -9.61
N MET A 16 2.85 -6.02 -8.80
CA MET A 16 2.79 -6.35 -7.38
C MET A 16 1.93 -5.34 -6.63
N THR A 17 2.09 -4.06 -6.95
CA THR A 17 1.31 -2.96 -6.36
C THR A 17 -0.19 -3.15 -6.61
N ASP A 18 -0.61 -3.47 -7.83
CA ASP A 18 -2.04 -3.68 -8.15
C ASP A 18 -2.64 -4.85 -7.38
N ARG A 19 -1.91 -5.97 -7.29
CA ARG A 19 -2.33 -7.15 -6.50
C ARG A 19 -2.46 -6.79 -5.02
N ALA A 20 -1.49 -6.06 -4.47
CA ALA A 20 -1.47 -5.69 -3.07
C ALA A 20 -2.63 -4.73 -2.71
N ILE A 21 -2.89 -3.73 -3.56
CA ILE A 21 -4.03 -2.81 -3.42
C ILE A 21 -5.35 -3.58 -3.43
N THR A 22 -5.52 -4.52 -4.36
CA THR A 22 -6.75 -5.32 -4.50
C THR A 22 -7.07 -6.07 -3.21
N VAL A 23 -6.07 -6.74 -2.62
CA VAL A 23 -6.25 -7.49 -1.37
C VAL A 23 -6.51 -6.55 -0.19
N ALA A 24 -5.76 -5.46 -0.08
CA ALA A 24 -5.92 -4.50 1.02
C ALA A 24 -7.30 -3.81 1.00
N GLN A 25 -7.81 -3.49 -0.19
CA GLN A 25 -9.15 -2.93 -0.35
C GLN A 25 -10.25 -3.91 0.08
N ALA A 26 -10.11 -5.20 -0.28
CA ALA A 26 -11.05 -6.23 0.15
C ALA A 26 -11.09 -6.32 1.68
N LEU A 27 -9.92 -6.34 2.33
CA LEU A 27 -9.81 -6.33 3.79
C LEU A 27 -10.41 -5.07 4.42
N ALA A 28 -10.06 -3.89 3.90
CA ALA A 28 -10.57 -2.62 4.42
C ALA A 28 -12.10 -2.54 4.37
N LYS A 29 -12.71 -3.03 3.28
CA LYS A 29 -14.16 -3.08 3.12
C LYS A 29 -14.81 -4.07 4.09
N THR A 30 -14.21 -5.25 4.29
CA THR A 30 -14.75 -6.26 5.22
C THR A 30 -14.75 -5.79 6.67
N PHE A 31 -13.77 -4.99 7.06
CA PHE A 31 -13.56 -4.60 8.46
C PHE A 31 -13.86 -3.12 8.74
N ASP A 32 -14.41 -2.37 7.77
CA ASP A 32 -14.63 -0.92 7.84
C ASP A 32 -13.37 -0.17 8.31
N SER A 33 -12.23 -0.53 7.73
CA SER A 33 -10.92 -0.01 8.12
C SER A 33 -10.52 1.23 7.32
N GLU A 34 -9.86 2.17 7.98
CA GLU A 34 -9.11 3.24 7.29
C GLU A 34 -7.89 2.62 6.58
N MET A 35 -7.71 2.88 5.29
CA MET A 35 -6.55 2.40 4.52
C MET A 35 -5.65 3.56 4.11
N ARG A 36 -4.34 3.42 4.33
CA ARG A 36 -3.31 4.38 3.88
C ARG A 36 -2.28 3.68 3.01
N VAL A 37 -2.03 4.23 1.84
CA VAL A 37 -1.03 3.73 0.89
C VAL A 37 0.22 4.59 0.97
N VAL A 38 1.39 3.97 1.07
CA VAL A 38 2.67 4.68 1.21
C VAL A 38 3.71 4.09 0.26
N ASN A 39 4.38 4.95 -0.50
CA ASN A 39 5.59 4.62 -1.24
C ASN A 39 6.78 5.33 -0.56
N VAL A 40 7.88 4.61 -0.33
CA VAL A 40 9.12 5.21 0.15
C VAL A 40 10.06 5.37 -1.03
N GLN A 41 10.16 6.59 -1.55
CA GLN A 41 11.10 6.90 -2.61
C GLN A 41 12.51 7.06 -2.01
N SER A 42 13.43 6.20 -2.41
CA SER A 42 14.85 6.37 -2.06
C SER A 42 15.39 7.62 -2.77
N LEU A 43 15.82 8.60 -1.99
CA LEU A 43 16.55 9.76 -2.49
C LEU A 43 18.02 9.35 -2.58
N LEU A 44 18.44 8.77 -3.70
CA LEU A 44 19.86 8.59 -3.97
C LEU A 44 20.51 9.97 -4.07
N PRO A 45 21.67 10.21 -3.43
CA PRO A 45 22.37 11.47 -3.58
C PRO A 45 22.66 11.74 -5.06
N ILE A 46 22.40 12.97 -5.51
CA ILE A 46 22.94 13.43 -6.80
C ILE A 46 24.44 13.59 -6.58
N SER A 47 25.23 12.70 -7.18
CA SER A 47 26.70 12.76 -7.24
C SER A 47 27.19 13.68 -8.33
#